data_AF-A0A0G1M5A1-F1
#
_entry.id   AF-A0A0G1M5A1-F1
#
_cell.length_a   1.000
_cell.length_b   1.000
_cell.length_c   1.000
_cell.angle_alpha   90.00
_cell.angle_beta   90.00
_cell.angle_gamma   90.00
#
_symmetry.space_group_name_H-M   'P 1'
#
loop_
_entity.id
_entity.type
_entity.pdbx_description
1 polymer ?
#
loop_
_entity_poly.entity_id
_entity_poly.type
_entity_poly.pdbx_seq_one_letter_code
_entity_poly.pdbx_strand_id
1 'polypeptide(L)'
;MRKLIFLLTFALLLFHSPAFVFADACISLPLGQEREDCYQKILDTLGSQANTLAGQIAFYDTQIKLVLSKITQTEGQITSISSKIESLEQKLQDRSQLLEKQIVQTYKKGGLDPFEIFFSVNNFSDLLSQVKYLQTIQASNRKFLYDTQTVQTSYAQQKKLIEESRKRLQTQKTTLANLRADRDNLLRQTKNSEAIYQKLLEQARLEYEVIQKALIAGKKEGPVKKGDPIAIVGNSGYWAPDPRLGCSTGKHLHFEVRVNDDWVNTETYLKNTTDKWGLNIGSGNWDWPIKGTIGITQRYGKTDYSYVYKYSGGIHTGIDMVSNQDVVYAVADGTLYSYTGKCGPADLNIKYIDHGSGLKTLYLHVQ
;
A
#
# COMPACT_ATOMS: atom_id res chain seq x y z
N MET A 1 -34.39 69.40 11.82
CA MET A 1 -33.95 68.11 12.42
C MET A 1 -34.44 66.97 11.52
N ARG A 2 -33.97 66.83 10.27
CA ARG A 2 -32.88 65.95 9.76
C ARG A 2 -32.94 64.46 10.16
N LYS A 3 -33.57 63.71 9.24
CA LYS A 3 -33.24 62.37 8.68
C LYS A 3 -33.55 61.09 9.47
N LEU A 4 -34.68 60.49 9.06
CA LEU A 4 -34.89 59.04 8.89
C LEU A 4 -33.84 58.43 7.93
N ILE A 5 -33.73 57.09 7.97
CA ILE A 5 -32.97 56.15 7.11
C ILE A 5 -31.58 55.81 7.68
N PHE A 6 -31.39 54.57 8.16
CA PHE A 6 -30.34 53.64 7.68
C PHE A 6 -30.42 52.25 8.38
N LEU A 7 -30.64 51.23 7.54
CA LEU A 7 -30.02 49.89 7.54
C LEU A 7 -30.41 48.84 8.60
N LEU A 8 -31.43 48.07 8.18
CA LEU A 8 -31.76 46.72 8.64
C LEU A 8 -31.06 45.70 7.70
N THR A 9 -29.75 45.49 7.83
CA THR A 9 -29.04 44.40 7.12
C THR A 9 -27.85 43.87 7.92
N PHE A 10 -28.09 42.88 8.79
CA PHE A 10 -27.12 41.87 9.24
C PHE A 10 -27.94 41.00 10.22
N ALA A 11 -28.16 39.70 10.07
CA ALA A 11 -27.30 38.67 9.56
C ALA A 11 -28.17 37.54 9.00
N LEU A 12 -28.10 37.31 7.70
CA LEU A 12 -28.37 36.00 7.13
C LEU A 12 -27.00 35.31 7.00
N LEU A 13 -26.42 34.91 8.13
CA LEU A 13 -25.35 33.92 8.11
C LEU A 13 -26.01 32.61 7.71
N LEU A 14 -26.02 32.37 6.40
CA LEU A 14 -26.27 31.08 5.80
C LEU A 14 -25.42 30.07 6.57
N PHE A 15 -26.07 29.24 7.38
CA PHE A 15 -25.59 27.90 7.68
C PHE A 15 -25.44 27.19 6.33
N HIS A 16 -24.30 27.40 5.66
CA HIS A 16 -23.80 26.47 4.67
C HIS A 16 -23.41 25.22 5.44
N SER A 17 -24.41 24.37 5.70
CA SER A 17 -24.16 22.97 5.96
C SER A 17 -23.33 22.48 4.78
N PRO A 18 -22.07 22.02 4.97
CA PRO A 18 -21.34 21.41 3.87
C PRO A 18 -22.23 20.27 3.37
N ALA A 19 -22.66 20.37 2.12
CA ALA A 19 -23.35 19.26 1.47
C ALA A 19 -22.38 18.08 1.56
N PHE A 20 -22.69 17.10 2.41
CA PHE A 20 -21.99 15.84 2.41
C PHE A 20 -22.19 15.26 1.01
N VAL A 21 -21.17 15.37 0.16
CA VAL A 21 -21.15 14.69 -1.13
C VAL A 21 -20.96 13.22 -0.79
N PHE A 22 -22.08 12.51 -0.74
CA PHE A 22 -22.07 11.08 -0.44
C PHE A 22 -21.44 10.34 -1.62
N ALA A 23 -20.55 9.39 -1.32
CA ALA A 23 -19.90 8.55 -2.31
C ALA A 23 -20.88 7.82 -3.25
N ASP A 24 -22.14 7.65 -2.83
CA ASP A 24 -23.20 7.07 -3.67
C ASP A 24 -23.55 7.91 -4.91
N ALA A 25 -23.31 9.22 -4.88
CA ALA A 25 -23.51 10.08 -6.05
C ALA A 25 -22.63 9.67 -7.23
N CYS A 26 -21.40 9.19 -6.96
CA CYS A 26 -20.47 8.77 -8.00
C CYS A 26 -20.90 7.47 -8.71
N ILE A 27 -21.75 6.64 -8.10
CA ILE A 27 -22.22 5.37 -8.70
C ILE A 27 -23.00 5.63 -10.01
N SER A 28 -23.68 6.78 -10.08
CA SER A 28 -24.45 7.19 -11.26
C SER A 28 -23.60 7.52 -12.49
N LEU A 29 -22.33 7.88 -12.30
CA LEU A 29 -21.40 8.17 -13.39
C LEU A 29 -21.01 6.88 -14.13
N PRO A 30 -20.72 6.90 -15.43
CA PRO A 30 -20.27 5.71 -16.16
C PRO A 30 -18.97 5.13 -15.57
N LEU A 31 -18.78 3.82 -15.73
CA LEU A 31 -17.54 3.16 -15.29
C LEU A 31 -16.36 3.71 -16.10
N GLY A 32 -15.37 4.27 -15.41
CA GLY A 32 -14.18 4.85 -16.04
C GLY A 32 -13.63 6.02 -15.24
N GLN A 33 -12.81 6.84 -15.91
CA GLN A 33 -12.03 7.90 -15.28
C GLN A 33 -12.90 8.91 -14.51
N GLU A 34 -14.03 9.34 -15.08
CA GLU A 34 -14.91 10.33 -14.44
C GLU A 34 -15.44 9.85 -13.08
N ARG A 35 -15.82 8.58 -12.98
CA ARG A 35 -16.27 7.96 -11.72
C ARG A 35 -15.12 7.86 -10.71
N GLU A 36 -13.93 7.50 -11.16
CA GLU A 36 -12.74 7.42 -10.30
C GLU A 36 -12.33 8.80 -9.79
N ASP A 37 -12.35 9.83 -10.63
CA ASP A 37 -12.08 11.22 -10.27
C ASP A 37 -13.12 11.75 -9.28
N CYS A 38 -14.39 11.37 -9.43
CA CYS A 38 -15.44 11.69 -8.47
C CYS A 38 -15.13 11.14 -7.08
N TYR A 39 -14.77 9.85 -6.99
CA TYR A 39 -14.37 9.26 -5.71
C TYR A 39 -13.11 9.92 -5.14
N GLN A 40 -12.13 10.24 -5.98
CA GLN A 40 -10.91 10.91 -5.54
C GLN A 40 -11.19 12.28 -4.91
N LYS A 41 -12.06 13.10 -5.53
CA LYS A 41 -12.46 14.39 -4.96
C LYS A 41 -13.15 14.26 -3.59
N ILE A 42 -13.97 13.22 -3.42
CA ILE A 42 -14.60 12.93 -2.12
C ILE A 42 -13.55 12.52 -1.10
N LEU A 43 -12.58 11.69 -1.48
CA LEU A 43 -11.47 11.30 -0.60
C LEU A 43 -10.63 12.50 -0.15
N ASP A 44 -10.37 13.46 -1.04
CA ASP A 44 -9.61 14.67 -0.71
C ASP A 44 -10.37 15.52 0.33
N THR A 45 -11.71 15.59 0.20
CA THR A 45 -12.58 16.28 1.15
C THR A 45 -12.62 15.56 2.50
N LEU A 46 -12.83 14.24 2.49
CA LEU A 46 -12.91 13.42 3.69
C LEU A 46 -11.58 13.36 4.43
N GLY A 47 -10.45 13.31 3.71
CA GLY A 47 -9.11 13.30 4.30
C GLY A 47 -8.85 14.53 5.17
N SER A 48 -9.39 15.69 4.80
CA SER A 48 -9.31 16.92 5.60
C SER A 48 -10.24 16.95 6.83
N GLN A 49 -11.24 16.06 6.88
CA GLN A 49 -12.31 16.05 7.90
C GLN A 49 -12.33 14.77 8.77
N ALA A 50 -11.36 13.87 8.61
CA ALA A 50 -11.36 12.52 9.19
C ALA A 50 -11.01 12.44 10.69
N ASN A 51 -11.54 13.36 11.51
CA ASN A 51 -11.33 13.38 12.97
C ASN A 51 -12.42 12.64 13.74
N THR A 52 -13.43 12.07 13.06
CA THR A 52 -14.51 11.30 13.67
C THR A 52 -14.49 9.85 13.18
N LEU A 53 -15.08 8.94 13.95
CA LEU A 53 -15.25 7.56 13.54
C LEU A 53 -16.04 7.48 12.23
N ALA A 54 -17.16 8.23 12.16
CA ALA A 54 -17.98 8.29 10.96
C ALA A 54 -17.19 8.79 9.74
N GLY A 55 -16.33 9.80 9.91
CA GLY A 55 -15.47 10.32 8.85
C GLY A 55 -14.43 9.29 8.38
N GLN A 56 -13.79 8.57 9.30
CA GLN A 56 -12.85 7.49 8.96
C GLN A 56 -13.53 6.32 8.23
N ILE A 57 -14.72 5.92 8.67
CA ILE A 57 -15.49 4.87 7.99
C ILE A 57 -15.91 5.32 6.59
N ALA A 58 -16.40 6.56 6.44
CA ALA A 58 -16.71 7.13 5.13
C ALA A 58 -15.50 7.16 4.21
N PHE A 59 -14.31 7.47 4.73
CA PHE A 59 -13.06 7.44 3.98
C PHE A 59 -12.74 6.01 3.48
N TYR A 60 -12.78 5.00 4.36
CA TYR A 60 -12.59 3.61 3.96
C TYR A 60 -13.62 3.13 2.95
N ASP A 61 -14.90 3.40 3.17
CA ASP A 61 -15.96 2.97 2.25
C ASP A 61 -15.83 3.64 0.88
N THR A 62 -15.41 4.90 0.83
CA THR A 62 -15.13 5.60 -0.43
C THR A 62 -13.92 5.00 -1.15
N GLN A 63 -12.84 4.68 -0.45
CA GLN A 63 -11.69 3.98 -1.04
C GLN A 63 -12.08 2.59 -1.56
N ILE A 64 -12.90 1.84 -0.81
CA ILE A 64 -13.42 0.54 -1.22
C ILE A 64 -14.22 0.67 -2.51
N LYS A 65 -15.10 1.67 -2.62
CA LYS A 65 -15.88 1.94 -3.85
C LYS A 65 -14.97 2.29 -5.04
N LEU A 66 -13.93 3.10 -4.83
CA LEU A 66 -12.93 3.43 -5.85
C LEU A 66 -12.19 2.17 -6.35
N VAL A 67 -11.69 1.34 -5.43
CA VAL A 67 -10.96 0.11 -5.78
C VAL A 67 -11.89 -0.90 -6.47
N LEU A 68 -13.14 -1.04 -6.03
CA LEU A 68 -14.13 -1.87 -6.71
C LEU A 68 -14.38 -1.39 -8.14
N SER A 69 -14.52 -0.07 -8.37
CA SER A 69 -14.65 0.50 -9.71
C SER A 69 -13.45 0.12 -10.60
N LYS A 70 -12.22 0.28 -10.08
CA LYS A 70 -10.98 -0.09 -10.79
C LYS A 70 -10.89 -1.59 -11.10
N ILE A 71 -11.36 -2.44 -10.19
CA ILE A 71 -11.46 -3.90 -10.38
C ILE A 71 -12.41 -4.20 -11.53
N THR A 72 -13.65 -3.67 -11.49
CA THR A 72 -14.64 -3.90 -12.56
C THR A 72 -14.11 -3.44 -13.92
N GLN A 73 -13.43 -2.29 -13.98
CA GLN A 73 -12.81 -1.81 -15.22
C GLN A 73 -11.72 -2.76 -15.71
N THR A 74 -10.84 -3.21 -14.82
CA THR A 74 -9.74 -4.13 -15.17
C THR A 74 -10.28 -5.49 -15.62
N GLU A 75 -11.32 -6.01 -14.97
CA GLU A 75 -11.98 -7.26 -15.37
C GLU A 75 -12.62 -7.12 -16.75
N GLY A 76 -13.29 -6.01 -17.04
CA GLY A 76 -13.81 -5.71 -18.39
C GLY A 76 -12.72 -5.63 -19.46
N GLN A 77 -11.58 -5.00 -19.14
CA GLN A 77 -10.41 -4.95 -20.03
C GLN A 77 -9.83 -6.35 -20.29
N ILE A 78 -9.71 -7.19 -19.25
CA ILE A 78 -9.25 -8.59 -19.38
C ILE A 78 -10.18 -9.36 -20.31
N THR A 79 -11.50 -9.22 -20.15
CA THR A 79 -12.48 -9.87 -21.04
C THR A 79 -12.30 -9.42 -22.49
N SER A 80 -12.20 -8.10 -22.73
CA SER A 80 -12.01 -7.56 -24.08
C SER A 80 -10.69 -8.02 -24.73
N ILE A 81 -9.59 -8.02 -23.97
CA ILE A 81 -8.28 -8.49 -24.45
C ILE A 81 -8.33 -10.00 -24.73
N SER A 82 -8.99 -10.78 -23.87
CA SER A 82 -9.14 -12.24 -24.07
C SER A 82 -9.85 -12.55 -25.39
N SER A 83 -10.96 -11.88 -25.69
CA SER A 83 -11.66 -12.07 -26.97
C SER A 83 -10.81 -11.64 -28.19
N LYS A 84 -9.99 -10.58 -28.06
CA LYS A 84 -9.04 -10.19 -29.11
C LYS A 84 -7.95 -11.23 -29.33
N ILE A 85 -7.43 -11.81 -28.25
CA ILE A 85 -6.44 -12.88 -28.29
C ILE A 85 -7.02 -14.09 -29.02
N GLU A 86 -8.23 -14.53 -28.67
CA GLU A 86 -8.92 -15.65 -29.35
C GLU A 86 -9.06 -15.40 -30.85
N SER A 87 -9.48 -14.19 -31.26
CA SER A 87 -9.57 -13.82 -32.68
C SER A 87 -8.21 -13.82 -33.38
N LEU A 88 -7.15 -13.38 -32.71
CA LEU A 88 -5.79 -13.39 -33.25
C LEU A 88 -5.23 -14.82 -33.36
N GLU A 89 -5.53 -15.69 -32.40
CA GLU A 89 -5.16 -17.11 -32.42
C GLU A 89 -5.79 -17.81 -33.62
N GLN A 90 -7.09 -17.60 -33.86
CA GLN A 90 -7.78 -18.12 -35.04
C GLN A 90 -7.14 -17.63 -36.34
N LYS A 91 -6.86 -16.32 -36.44
CA LYS A 91 -6.19 -15.74 -37.63
C LYS A 91 -4.80 -16.34 -37.87
N LEU A 92 -4.03 -16.61 -36.81
CA LEU A 92 -2.72 -17.26 -36.93
C LEU A 92 -2.87 -18.71 -37.38
N GLN A 93 -3.85 -19.44 -36.86
CA GLN A 93 -4.15 -20.81 -37.26
C GLN A 93 -4.53 -20.88 -38.75
N ASP A 94 -5.45 -20.03 -39.22
CA ASP A 94 -5.86 -19.97 -40.62
C ASP A 94 -4.68 -19.66 -41.55
N ARG A 95 -3.82 -18.73 -41.15
CA ARG A 95 -2.59 -18.38 -41.88
C ARG A 95 -1.61 -19.54 -41.92
N SER A 96 -1.43 -20.26 -40.81
CA SER A 96 -0.58 -21.44 -40.75
C SER A 96 -1.05 -22.53 -41.74
N GLN A 97 -2.36 -22.79 -41.78
CA GLN A 97 -2.95 -23.75 -42.72
C GLN A 97 -2.81 -23.31 -44.19
N LEU A 98 -2.96 -22.01 -44.46
CA LEU A 98 -2.76 -21.47 -45.81
C LEU A 98 -1.29 -21.60 -46.25
N LEU A 99 -0.35 -21.30 -45.37
CA LEU A 99 1.09 -21.46 -45.63
C LEU A 99 1.43 -22.92 -45.93
N GLU A 100 0.91 -23.87 -45.15
CA GLU A 100 1.09 -25.30 -45.38
C GLU A 100 0.59 -25.70 -46.78
N LYS A 101 -0.62 -25.29 -47.16
CA LYS A 101 -1.16 -25.52 -48.50
C LYS A 101 -0.26 -24.92 -49.58
N GLN A 102 0.24 -23.70 -49.39
CA GLN A 102 1.14 -23.04 -50.35
C GLN A 102 2.47 -23.79 -50.50
N ILE A 103 3.07 -24.27 -49.41
CA ILE A 103 4.32 -25.05 -49.43
C ILE A 103 4.11 -26.34 -50.23
N VAL A 104 3.03 -27.08 -49.96
CA VAL A 104 2.71 -28.32 -50.69
C VAL A 104 2.50 -28.05 -52.18
N GLN A 105 1.77 -26.99 -52.54
CA GLN A 105 1.53 -26.64 -53.95
C GLN A 105 2.81 -26.20 -54.66
N THR A 106 3.67 -25.44 -53.97
CA THR A 106 4.98 -25.02 -54.50
C THR A 106 5.87 -26.24 -54.74
N TYR A 107 5.93 -27.17 -53.79
CA TYR A 107 6.67 -28.43 -53.93
C TYR A 107 6.16 -29.28 -55.10
N LYS A 108 4.83 -29.46 -55.24
CA LYS A 108 4.21 -30.23 -56.33
C LYS A 108 4.47 -29.65 -57.71
N LYS A 109 4.63 -28.33 -57.83
CA LYS A 109 4.94 -27.67 -59.10
C LYS A 109 6.40 -27.80 -59.52
N GLY A 110 7.28 -28.26 -58.62
CA GLY A 110 8.72 -28.33 -58.85
C GLY A 110 9.35 -26.95 -58.87
N GLY A 111 10.60 -26.84 -58.41
CA GLY A 111 11.39 -25.62 -58.58
C GLY A 111 11.71 -25.46 -60.06
N LEU A 112 10.87 -24.75 -60.81
CA LEU A 112 11.13 -24.43 -62.20
C LEU A 112 12.26 -23.40 -62.27
N ASP A 113 13.35 -23.74 -62.96
CA ASP A 113 14.44 -22.80 -63.21
C ASP A 113 13.87 -21.65 -64.09
N PRO A 114 14.09 -20.36 -63.74
CA PRO A 114 13.65 -19.24 -64.56
C PRO A 114 14.04 -19.35 -66.04
N PHE A 115 15.16 -20.02 -66.34
CA PHE A 115 15.57 -20.31 -67.70
C PHE A 115 14.71 -21.39 -68.38
N GLU A 116 14.31 -22.46 -67.68
CA GLU A 116 13.38 -23.47 -68.22
C GLU A 116 12.02 -22.88 -68.57
N ILE A 117 11.51 -21.97 -67.74
CA ILE A 117 10.22 -21.29 -67.97
C ILE A 117 10.27 -20.40 -69.23
N PHE A 118 11.42 -19.76 -69.48
CA PHE A 118 11.63 -18.92 -70.66
C PHE A 118 11.70 -19.73 -71.95
N PHE A 119 12.29 -20.92 -71.92
CA PHE A 119 12.41 -21.81 -73.09
C PHE A 119 11.20 -22.72 -73.31
N SER A 120 10.26 -22.83 -72.36
CA SER A 120 9.08 -23.70 -72.47
C SER A 120 7.82 -23.04 -73.07
N VAL A 121 7.87 -21.75 -73.42
CA VAL A 121 6.70 -20.97 -73.87
C VAL A 121 6.64 -20.84 -75.39
N ASN A 122 5.45 -21.08 -75.97
CA ASN A 122 5.26 -21.17 -77.42
C ASN A 122 5.10 -19.81 -78.12
N ASN A 123 4.82 -18.72 -77.39
CA ASN A 123 4.68 -17.36 -77.93
C ASN A 123 4.93 -16.26 -76.87
N PHE A 124 5.09 -15.02 -77.32
CA PHE A 124 5.39 -13.86 -76.46
C PHE A 124 4.25 -13.52 -75.46
N SER A 125 3.00 -13.79 -75.82
CA SER A 125 1.84 -13.56 -74.95
C SER A 125 1.85 -14.51 -73.73
N ASP A 126 2.24 -15.76 -73.96
CA ASP A 126 2.38 -16.78 -72.91
C ASP A 126 3.53 -16.41 -71.96
N LEU A 127 4.67 -15.96 -72.49
CA LEU A 127 5.80 -15.48 -71.68
C LEU A 127 5.40 -14.30 -70.79
N LEU A 128 4.73 -13.29 -71.36
CA LEU A 128 4.29 -12.10 -70.61
C LEU A 128 3.30 -12.47 -69.50
N SER A 129 2.38 -13.40 -69.78
CA SER A 129 1.40 -13.90 -68.80
C SER A 129 2.09 -14.65 -67.66
N GLN A 130 3.09 -15.47 -67.97
CA GLN A 130 3.88 -16.23 -66.99
C GLN A 130 4.71 -15.30 -66.08
N VAL A 131 5.36 -14.27 -66.65
CA VAL A 131 6.11 -13.26 -65.86
C VAL A 131 5.18 -12.48 -64.94
N LYS A 132 4.02 -12.05 -65.45
CA LYS A 132 3.01 -11.33 -64.65
C LYS A 132 2.45 -12.22 -63.53
N TYR A 133 2.27 -13.51 -63.79
CA TYR A 133 1.86 -14.49 -62.79
C TYR A 133 2.90 -14.64 -61.67
N LEU A 134 4.18 -14.79 -62.02
CA LEU A 134 5.28 -14.89 -61.03
C LEU A 134 5.40 -13.63 -60.16
N GLN A 135 5.33 -12.44 -60.78
CA GLN A 135 5.34 -11.17 -60.04
C GLN A 135 4.16 -11.07 -59.06
N THR A 136 2.97 -11.52 -59.49
CA THR A 136 1.77 -11.52 -58.64
C THR A 136 1.93 -12.47 -57.45
N ILE A 137 2.49 -13.66 -57.66
CA ILE A 137 2.79 -14.62 -56.58
C ILE A 137 3.81 -14.03 -55.61
N GLN A 138 4.89 -13.45 -56.11
CA GLN A 138 5.94 -12.87 -55.26
C GLN A 138 5.39 -11.73 -54.39
N ALA A 139 4.57 -10.84 -54.98
CA ALA A 139 3.91 -9.77 -54.25
C ALA A 139 2.92 -10.32 -53.20
N SER A 140 2.14 -11.34 -53.56
CA SER A 140 1.21 -12.01 -52.66
C SER A 140 1.93 -12.68 -51.48
N ASN A 141 3.03 -13.39 -51.71
CA ASN A 141 3.83 -14.04 -50.67
C ASN A 141 4.46 -13.02 -49.72
N ARG A 142 5.01 -11.92 -50.26
CA ARG A 142 5.55 -10.82 -49.43
C ARG A 142 4.45 -10.21 -48.55
N LYS A 143 3.27 -9.98 -49.12
CA LYS A 143 2.11 -9.49 -48.38
C LYS A 143 1.65 -10.48 -47.30
N PHE A 144 1.60 -11.77 -47.62
CA PHE A 144 1.23 -12.81 -46.67
C PHE A 144 2.18 -12.84 -45.46
N LEU A 145 3.49 -12.78 -45.69
CA LEU A 145 4.50 -12.74 -44.62
C LEU A 145 4.37 -11.47 -43.77
N TYR A 146 4.23 -10.30 -44.40
CA TYR A 146 4.04 -9.04 -43.70
C TYR A 146 2.78 -9.04 -42.81
N ASP A 147 1.65 -9.47 -43.38
CA ASP A 147 0.38 -9.52 -42.66
C ASP A 147 0.45 -10.55 -41.51
N THR A 148 1.15 -11.68 -41.70
CA THR A 148 1.34 -12.70 -40.66
C THR A 148 2.22 -12.18 -39.53
N GLN A 149 3.32 -11.50 -39.84
CA GLN A 149 4.18 -10.85 -38.85
C GLN A 149 3.40 -9.82 -38.04
N THR A 150 2.51 -9.07 -38.69
CA THR A 150 1.66 -8.07 -38.01
C THR A 150 0.72 -8.75 -37.02
N VAL A 151 0.06 -9.85 -37.40
CA VAL A 151 -0.82 -10.62 -36.51
C VAL A 151 -0.02 -11.22 -35.34
N GLN A 152 1.16 -11.81 -35.60
CA GLN A 152 2.03 -12.36 -34.56
C GLN A 152 2.46 -11.29 -33.55
N THR A 153 2.85 -10.11 -34.05
CA THR A 153 3.25 -8.98 -33.20
C THR A 153 2.09 -8.49 -32.35
N SER A 154 0.91 -8.31 -32.95
CA SER A 154 -0.30 -7.92 -32.21
C SER A 154 -0.68 -8.97 -31.17
N TYR A 155 -0.57 -10.26 -31.48
CA TYR A 155 -0.85 -11.35 -30.55
C TYR A 155 0.09 -11.31 -29.34
N ALA A 156 1.39 -11.19 -29.59
CA ALA A 156 2.40 -11.08 -28.53
C ALA A 156 2.16 -9.86 -27.63
N GLN A 157 1.82 -8.70 -28.22
CA GLN A 157 1.46 -7.50 -27.47
C GLN A 157 0.23 -7.72 -26.58
N GLN A 158 -0.84 -8.32 -27.11
CA GLN A 158 -2.05 -8.60 -26.33
C GLN A 158 -1.79 -9.62 -25.20
N LYS A 159 -0.96 -10.64 -25.44
CA LYS A 159 -0.54 -11.61 -24.39
C LYS A 159 0.22 -10.93 -23.25
N LYS A 160 1.08 -9.94 -23.55
CA LYS A 160 1.75 -9.15 -22.52
C LYS A 160 0.76 -8.29 -21.73
N LEU A 161 -0.14 -7.59 -22.43
CA LEU A 161 -1.14 -6.71 -21.79
C LEU A 161 -2.10 -7.46 -20.86
N ILE A 162 -2.52 -8.69 -21.22
CA ILE A 162 -3.38 -9.49 -20.34
C ILE A 162 -2.64 -9.97 -19.09
N GLU A 163 -1.35 -10.30 -19.19
CA GLU A 163 -0.52 -10.68 -18.03
C GLU A 163 -0.38 -9.51 -17.05
N GLU A 164 -0.03 -8.33 -17.56
CA GLU A 164 0.06 -7.09 -16.78
C GLU A 164 -1.29 -6.74 -16.13
N SER A 165 -2.39 -6.88 -16.88
CA SER A 165 -3.75 -6.62 -16.37
C SER A 165 -4.15 -7.59 -15.26
N ARG A 166 -3.77 -8.88 -15.37
CA ARG A 166 -4.00 -9.88 -14.32
C ARG A 166 -3.19 -9.58 -13.05
N LYS A 167 -1.92 -9.17 -13.19
CA LYS A 167 -1.09 -8.75 -12.06
C LYS A 167 -1.66 -7.52 -11.36
N ARG A 168 -2.14 -6.54 -12.14
CA ARG A 168 -2.82 -5.35 -11.62
C ARG A 168 -4.10 -5.73 -10.87
N LEU A 169 -4.92 -6.61 -11.44
CA LEU A 169 -6.15 -7.10 -10.81
C LEU A 169 -5.86 -7.77 -9.46
N GLN A 170 -4.83 -8.62 -9.40
CA GLN A 170 -4.43 -9.26 -8.15
C GLN A 170 -4.04 -8.23 -7.09
N THR A 171 -3.25 -7.22 -7.46
CA THR A 171 -2.85 -6.13 -6.56
C THR A 171 -4.06 -5.34 -6.06
N GLN A 172 -5.02 -5.04 -6.94
CA GLN A 172 -6.26 -4.36 -6.57
C GLN A 172 -7.11 -5.21 -5.62
N LYS A 173 -7.21 -6.54 -5.83
CA LYS A 173 -7.93 -7.46 -4.94
C LYS A 173 -7.29 -7.54 -3.56
N THR A 174 -5.96 -7.60 -3.47
CA THR A 174 -5.24 -7.52 -2.20
C THR A 174 -5.48 -6.18 -1.49
N THR A 175 -5.43 -5.07 -2.23
CA THR A 175 -5.72 -3.73 -1.68
C THR A 175 -7.14 -3.66 -1.12
N LEU A 176 -8.13 -4.17 -1.85
CA LEU A 176 -9.52 -4.24 -1.40
C LEU A 176 -9.68 -5.05 -0.10
N ALA A 177 -9.01 -6.21 -0.02
CA ALA A 177 -9.05 -7.06 1.17
C ALA A 177 -8.46 -6.33 2.38
N ASN A 178 -7.32 -5.67 2.21
CA ASN A 178 -6.68 -4.90 3.29
C ASN A 178 -7.56 -3.73 3.75
N LEU A 179 -8.13 -2.95 2.83
CA LEU A 179 -9.03 -1.85 3.17
C LEU A 179 -10.26 -2.31 3.96
N ARG A 180 -10.84 -3.47 3.60
CA ARG A 180 -11.96 -4.06 4.34
C ARG A 180 -11.53 -4.50 5.73
N ALA A 181 -10.40 -5.19 5.83
CA ALA A 181 -9.86 -5.64 7.11
C ALA A 181 -9.56 -4.46 8.05
N ASP A 182 -8.94 -3.39 7.54
CA ASP A 182 -8.63 -2.18 8.30
C ASP A 182 -9.91 -1.50 8.83
N ARG A 183 -10.93 -1.36 7.97
CA ARG A 183 -12.23 -0.79 8.34
C ARG A 183 -12.93 -1.63 9.41
N ASP A 184 -12.98 -2.94 9.22
CA ASP A 184 -13.65 -3.86 10.14
C ASP A 184 -12.92 -3.94 11.50
N ASN A 185 -11.59 -3.84 11.46
CA ASN A 185 -10.76 -3.71 12.65
C ASN A 185 -11.02 -2.39 13.40
N LEU A 186 -11.13 -1.25 12.71
CA LEU A 186 -11.51 0.03 13.31
C LEU A 186 -12.88 -0.08 14.01
N LEU A 187 -13.88 -0.69 13.36
CA LEU A 187 -15.20 -0.92 13.96
C LEU A 187 -15.15 -1.83 15.19
N ARG A 188 -14.33 -2.89 15.13
CA ARG A 188 -14.11 -3.83 16.25
C ARG A 188 -13.48 -3.14 17.45
N GLN A 189 -12.45 -2.32 17.25
CA GLN A 189 -11.75 -1.62 18.35
C GLN A 189 -12.60 -0.52 18.97
N THR A 190 -13.30 0.24 18.12
CA THR A 190 -14.18 1.33 18.58
C THR A 190 -15.53 0.83 19.08
N LYS A 191 -15.87 -0.44 18.84
CA LYS A 191 -17.20 -1.02 19.08
C LYS A 191 -18.32 -0.16 18.50
N ASN A 192 -18.06 0.44 17.34
CA ASN A 192 -18.94 1.40 16.67
C ASN A 192 -19.32 2.62 17.55
N SER A 193 -18.43 3.05 18.46
CA SER A 193 -18.66 4.17 19.37
C SER A 193 -17.70 5.31 19.10
N GLU A 194 -18.25 6.48 18.72
CA GLU A 194 -17.49 7.73 18.56
C GLU A 194 -16.74 8.09 19.85
N ALA A 195 -17.37 7.90 21.01
CA ALA A 195 -16.74 8.19 22.30
C ALA A 195 -15.51 7.32 22.58
N ILE A 196 -15.54 6.04 22.16
CA ILE A 196 -14.36 5.15 22.29
C ILE A 196 -13.28 5.59 21.29
N TYR A 197 -13.66 5.91 20.06
CA TYR A 197 -12.73 6.41 19.05
C TYR A 197 -11.97 7.67 19.51
N GLN A 198 -12.68 8.67 20.03
CA GLN A 198 -12.06 9.90 20.54
C GLN A 198 -11.13 9.65 21.72
N LYS A 199 -11.49 8.72 22.62
CA LYS A 199 -10.61 8.34 23.73
C LYS A 199 -9.29 7.73 23.25
N LEU A 200 -9.35 6.82 22.27
CA LEU A 200 -8.15 6.20 21.69
C LEU A 200 -7.22 7.23 21.04
N LEU A 201 -7.78 8.20 20.32
CA LEU A 201 -7.00 9.29 19.74
C LEU A 201 -6.34 10.16 20.82
N GLU A 202 -7.10 10.51 21.85
CA GLU A 202 -6.59 11.33 22.95
C GLU A 202 -5.48 10.61 23.72
N GLN A 203 -5.60 9.30 23.96
CA GLN A 203 -4.54 8.51 24.58
C GLN A 203 -3.24 8.55 23.76
N ALA A 204 -3.34 8.31 22.45
CA ALA A 204 -2.18 8.39 21.56
C ALA A 204 -1.55 9.79 21.56
N ARG A 205 -2.37 10.85 21.65
CA ARG A 205 -1.90 12.24 21.76
C ARG A 205 -1.15 12.49 23.08
N LEU A 206 -1.71 12.03 24.20
CA LEU A 206 -1.11 12.20 25.53
C LEU A 206 0.20 11.42 25.66
N GLU A 207 0.25 10.20 25.12
CA GLU A 207 1.49 9.41 25.08
C GLU A 207 2.58 10.13 24.30
N TYR A 208 2.25 10.64 23.11
CA TYR A 208 3.18 11.44 22.31
C TYR A 208 3.66 12.68 23.07
N GLU A 209 2.78 13.40 23.76
CA GLU A 209 3.13 14.57 24.57
C GLU A 209 4.13 14.21 25.69
N VAL A 210 3.94 13.07 26.36
CA VAL A 210 4.88 12.58 27.38
C VAL A 210 6.23 12.22 26.77
N ILE A 211 6.25 11.57 25.60
CA ILE A 211 7.51 11.24 24.89
C ILE A 211 8.27 12.52 24.50
N GLN A 212 7.58 13.53 23.97
CA GLN A 212 8.22 14.80 23.62
C GLN A 212 8.77 15.51 24.85
N LYS A 213 8.03 15.53 25.96
CA LYS A 213 8.53 16.07 27.23
C LYS A 213 9.72 15.29 27.77
N ALA A 214 9.74 13.97 27.62
CA ALA A 214 10.88 13.15 28.02
C ALA A 214 12.16 13.56 27.29
N LEU A 215 12.08 13.85 25.99
CA LEU A 215 13.25 14.25 25.19
C LEU A 215 13.76 15.67 25.52
N ILE A 216 12.91 16.53 26.07
CA ILE A 216 13.26 17.91 26.43
C ILE A 216 13.72 18.02 27.90
N ALA A 217 13.00 17.35 28.81
CA ALA A 217 13.12 17.51 30.25
C ALA A 217 13.56 16.22 30.98
N GLY A 218 14.06 15.22 30.23
CA GLY A 218 14.59 13.98 30.78
C GLY A 218 15.72 14.24 31.79
N LYS A 219 15.63 13.59 32.95
CA LYS A 219 16.68 13.63 33.97
C LYS A 219 17.83 12.75 33.52
N LYS A 220 19.03 13.32 33.40
CA LYS A 220 20.26 12.58 33.08
C LYS A 220 20.63 11.67 34.25
N GLU A 221 20.70 10.36 34.00
CA GLU A 221 21.11 9.36 34.99
C GLU A 221 22.62 9.07 34.91
N GLY A 222 23.21 9.12 33.71
CA GLY A 222 24.66 8.94 33.53
C GLY A 222 25.02 8.09 32.31
N PRO A 223 26.32 7.82 32.10
CA PRO A 223 26.77 6.95 31.03
C PRO A 223 26.38 5.49 31.29
N VAL A 224 26.01 4.77 30.23
CA VAL A 224 25.73 3.33 30.25
C VAL A 224 26.50 2.64 29.13
N LYS A 225 26.87 1.39 29.36
CA LYS A 225 27.49 0.51 28.38
C LYS A 225 26.49 -0.46 27.80
N LYS A 226 26.75 -0.91 26.58
CA LYS A 226 26.01 -1.99 25.95
C LYS A 226 25.91 -3.20 26.91
N GLY A 227 24.69 -3.66 27.15
CA GLY A 227 24.40 -4.79 28.02
C GLY A 227 24.20 -4.43 29.50
N ASP A 228 24.32 -3.16 29.88
CA ASP A 228 24.00 -2.72 31.24
C ASP A 228 22.47 -2.82 31.48
N PRO A 229 22.03 -3.27 32.67
CA PRO A 229 20.62 -3.22 33.03
C PRO A 229 20.20 -1.77 33.26
N ILE A 230 19.20 -1.32 32.51
CA ILE A 230 18.72 0.08 32.54
C ILE A 230 17.33 0.22 33.13
N ALA A 231 16.47 -0.81 33.04
CA ALA A 231 15.09 -0.74 33.53
C ALA A 231 14.51 -2.14 33.77
N ILE A 232 13.28 -2.17 34.26
CA ILE A 232 12.44 -3.37 34.29
C ILE A 232 11.24 -3.16 33.37
N VAL A 233 10.86 -4.18 32.60
CA VAL A 233 9.65 -4.18 31.77
C VAL A 233 8.46 -3.98 32.69
N GLY A 234 7.72 -2.91 32.43
CA GLY A 234 6.65 -2.46 33.27
C GLY A 234 5.29 -2.52 32.60
N ASN A 235 4.37 -1.84 33.25
CA ASN A 235 3.06 -1.52 32.70
C ASN A 235 2.74 -0.04 33.01
N SER A 236 3.76 0.83 32.99
CA SER A 236 3.55 2.25 33.23
C SER A 236 2.70 2.85 32.10
N GLY A 237 1.81 3.76 32.46
CA GLY A 237 0.72 4.24 31.61
C GLY A 237 -0.55 3.38 31.70
N TYR A 238 -0.56 2.24 32.38
CA TYR A 238 -1.79 1.46 32.57
C TYR A 238 -2.70 2.07 33.63
N TRP A 239 -4.01 2.06 33.35
CA TRP A 239 -5.04 2.53 34.26
C TRP A 239 -6.07 1.43 34.52
N ALA A 240 -6.04 0.83 35.71
CA ALA A 240 -6.91 -0.31 36.05
C ALA A 240 -8.43 -0.02 35.98
N PRO A 241 -8.94 1.16 36.42
CA PRO A 241 -10.38 1.46 36.37
C PRO A 241 -10.96 1.50 34.96
N ASP A 242 -10.17 1.85 33.94
CA ASP A 242 -10.50 1.66 32.54
C ASP A 242 -9.20 1.58 31.72
N PRO A 243 -8.77 0.38 31.28
CA PRO A 243 -7.55 0.23 30.48
C PRO A 243 -7.57 1.06 29.18
N ARG A 244 -8.77 1.45 28.71
CA ARG A 244 -8.95 2.35 27.55
C ARG A 244 -8.79 3.82 27.88
N LEU A 245 -8.33 4.16 29.09
CA LEU A 245 -7.90 5.50 29.47
C LEU A 245 -6.40 5.55 29.80
N GLY A 246 -5.72 4.39 29.85
CA GLY A 246 -4.28 4.29 30.05
C GLY A 246 -3.52 4.23 28.73
N CYS A 247 -2.30 4.76 28.70
CA CYS A 247 -1.43 4.69 27.52
C CYS A 247 -0.69 3.35 27.40
N SER A 248 -0.87 2.43 28.34
CA SER A 248 -0.48 1.03 28.21
C SER A 248 -1.69 0.12 28.39
N THR A 249 -1.74 -0.95 27.61
CA THR A 249 -2.81 -1.97 27.69
C THR A 249 -2.40 -3.22 28.48
N GLY A 250 -1.13 -3.34 28.87
CA GLY A 250 -0.61 -4.49 29.59
C GLY A 250 0.92 -4.45 29.72
N LYS A 251 1.49 -5.39 30.48
CA LYS A 251 2.94 -5.44 30.70
C LYS A 251 3.68 -5.79 29.41
N HIS A 252 4.43 -4.83 28.86
CA HIS A 252 5.28 -4.99 27.68
C HIS A 252 6.35 -3.89 27.63
N LEU A 253 7.36 -4.07 26.78
CA LEU A 253 8.31 -3.03 26.42
C LEU A 253 7.96 -2.52 25.03
N HIS A 254 7.75 -1.21 24.91
CA HIS A 254 7.78 -0.53 23.63
C HIS A 254 9.19 0.02 23.40
N PHE A 255 9.85 -0.45 22.34
CA PHE A 255 11.23 -0.10 22.00
C PHE A 255 11.30 0.62 20.65
N GLU A 256 11.86 1.82 20.66
CA GLU A 256 11.91 2.72 19.52
C GLU A 256 13.35 3.16 19.24
N VAL A 257 13.69 3.31 17.96
CA VAL A 257 14.96 3.90 17.50
C VAL A 257 14.63 5.19 16.76
N ARG A 258 15.36 6.26 17.09
CA ARG A 258 15.29 7.54 16.37
C ARG A 258 16.63 7.91 15.76
N VAL A 259 16.59 8.43 14.54
CA VAL A 259 17.75 9.02 13.86
C VAL A 259 17.40 10.45 13.50
N ASN A 260 18.09 11.43 14.09
CA ASN A 260 17.76 12.86 13.94
C ASN A 260 16.28 13.15 14.28
N ASP A 261 15.78 12.48 15.31
CA ASP A 261 14.39 12.52 15.78
C ASP A 261 13.34 11.92 14.84
N ASP A 262 13.74 11.39 13.68
CA ASP A 262 12.88 10.60 12.80
C ASP A 262 12.73 9.16 13.28
N TRP A 263 11.51 8.62 13.15
CA TRP A 263 11.22 7.21 13.38
C TRP A 263 11.84 6.33 12.31
N VAL A 264 12.60 5.32 12.73
CA VAL A 264 13.19 4.34 11.82
C VAL A 264 12.77 2.94 12.21
N ASN A 265 12.79 2.02 11.24
CA ASN A 265 12.46 0.62 11.51
C ASN A 265 13.49 -0.01 12.47
N THR A 266 13.09 -0.13 13.73
CA THR A 266 13.88 -0.70 14.82
C THR A 266 14.44 -2.09 14.52
N GLU A 267 13.71 -2.92 13.75
CA GLU A 267 14.14 -4.28 13.44
C GLU A 267 15.43 -4.32 12.62
N THR A 268 15.73 -3.26 11.88
CA THR A 268 16.97 -3.17 11.07
C THR A 268 18.23 -3.01 11.92
N TYR A 269 18.08 -2.69 13.21
CA TYR A 269 19.19 -2.55 14.15
C TYR A 269 19.40 -3.80 15.00
N LEU A 270 18.33 -4.57 15.25
CA LEU A 270 18.34 -5.72 16.14
C LEU A 270 18.80 -6.99 15.43
N LYS A 271 19.56 -7.83 16.14
CA LYS A 271 20.03 -9.14 15.66
C LYS A 271 18.88 -10.01 15.19
N ASN A 272 19.12 -10.74 14.10
CA ASN A 272 18.17 -11.73 13.61
C ASN A 272 17.86 -12.78 14.69
N THR A 273 16.57 -13.06 14.91
CA THR A 273 16.06 -14.05 15.85
C THR A 273 14.72 -14.61 15.35
N THR A 274 14.33 -15.74 15.92
CA THR A 274 12.96 -16.24 15.81
C THR A 274 12.22 -15.90 17.09
N ASP A 275 11.05 -15.26 16.98
CA ASP A 275 10.24 -14.92 18.15
C ASP A 275 9.41 -16.12 18.66
N LYS A 276 8.67 -15.92 19.76
CA LYS A 276 7.77 -16.92 20.37
C LYS A 276 6.75 -17.52 19.39
N TRP A 277 6.41 -16.82 18.31
CA TRP A 277 5.41 -17.22 17.33
C TRP A 277 6.01 -17.84 16.07
N GLY A 278 7.32 -18.03 16.02
CA GLY A 278 8.01 -18.62 14.86
C GLY A 278 8.31 -17.61 13.74
N LEU A 279 8.17 -16.30 14.00
CA LEU A 279 8.50 -15.26 13.04
C LEU A 279 10.00 -14.97 13.08
N ASN A 280 10.65 -14.96 11.91
CA ASN A 280 12.03 -14.50 11.76
C ASN A 280 12.04 -12.97 11.66
N ILE A 281 12.78 -12.33 12.55
CA ILE A 281 12.77 -10.88 12.72
C ILE A 281 14.18 -10.39 13.05
N GLY A 282 14.48 -9.16 12.65
CA GLY A 282 15.78 -8.55 12.90
C GLY A 282 16.75 -8.76 11.73
N SER A 283 17.50 -7.72 11.39
CA SER A 283 18.53 -7.77 10.35
C SER A 283 19.81 -7.00 10.69
N GLY A 284 19.89 -6.48 11.92
CA GLY A 284 21.02 -5.71 12.41
C GLY A 284 21.94 -6.50 13.33
N ASN A 285 22.70 -5.78 14.15
CA ASN A 285 23.78 -6.33 14.97
C ASN A 285 23.67 -5.98 16.48
N TRP A 286 22.65 -5.21 16.87
CA TRP A 286 22.40 -4.91 18.28
C TRP A 286 21.75 -6.08 18.98
N ASP A 287 22.16 -6.30 20.22
CA ASP A 287 21.45 -7.25 21.07
C ASP A 287 20.05 -6.74 21.38
N TRP A 288 19.12 -7.66 21.58
CA TRP A 288 17.75 -7.32 21.95
C TRP A 288 17.72 -6.61 23.30
N PRO A 289 16.86 -5.59 23.48
CA PRO A 289 16.78 -4.83 24.72
C PRO A 289 16.22 -5.64 25.88
N ILE A 290 15.65 -6.82 25.64
CA ILE A 290 15.24 -7.80 26.65
C ILE A 290 15.79 -9.17 26.26
N LYS A 291 15.95 -10.05 27.26
CA LYS A 291 16.46 -11.42 27.09
C LYS A 291 15.36 -12.44 27.33
N GLY A 292 15.63 -13.71 27.03
CA GLY A 292 14.69 -14.82 27.23
C GLY A 292 13.87 -15.14 25.97
N THR A 293 12.68 -15.70 26.16
CA THR A 293 11.76 -16.02 25.07
C THR A 293 10.97 -14.78 24.69
N ILE A 294 11.45 -14.05 23.69
CA ILE A 294 10.86 -12.81 23.20
C ILE A 294 9.63 -13.13 22.35
N GLY A 295 8.48 -12.54 22.67
CA GLY A 295 7.29 -12.54 21.84
C GLY A 295 7.01 -11.14 21.34
N ILE A 296 6.87 -10.97 20.02
CA ILE A 296 6.51 -9.68 19.44
C ILE A 296 4.99 -9.56 19.41
N THR A 297 4.48 -8.47 19.96
CA THR A 297 3.04 -8.18 19.99
C THR A 297 2.65 -7.17 18.93
N GLN A 298 3.54 -6.21 18.62
CA GLN A 298 3.37 -5.27 17.51
C GLN A 298 4.72 -4.95 16.87
N ARG A 299 4.76 -4.89 15.54
CA ARG A 299 5.96 -4.53 14.76
C ARG A 299 5.96 -3.05 14.43
N TYR A 300 7.10 -2.58 13.93
CA TYR A 300 7.19 -1.24 13.33
C TYR A 300 6.32 -1.15 12.07
N GLY A 301 5.69 0.00 11.84
CA GLY A 301 4.88 0.24 10.65
C GLY A 301 3.37 0.07 10.89
N LYS A 302 2.62 -0.27 9.84
CA LYS A 302 1.17 -0.39 9.94
C LYS A 302 0.77 -1.66 10.70
N THR A 303 0.01 -1.49 11.78
CA THR A 303 -0.54 -2.58 12.60
C THR A 303 -2.05 -2.41 12.73
N ASP A 304 -2.73 -3.42 13.30
CA ASP A 304 -4.15 -3.31 13.64
C ASP A 304 -4.42 -2.10 14.55
N TYR A 305 -3.50 -1.69 15.40
CA TYR A 305 -3.73 -0.62 16.38
C TYR A 305 -3.16 0.72 15.93
N SER A 306 -2.31 0.75 14.91
CA SER A 306 -1.50 1.93 14.60
C SER A 306 -2.28 3.13 14.03
N TYR A 307 -3.54 2.95 13.63
CA TYR A 307 -4.37 4.01 13.04
C TYR A 307 -4.61 5.22 13.97
N VAL A 308 -4.43 5.03 15.28
CA VAL A 308 -4.59 6.06 16.31
C VAL A 308 -3.40 7.02 16.37
N TYR A 309 -2.22 6.57 15.93
CA TYR A 309 -0.98 7.35 15.96
C TYR A 309 -0.91 8.35 14.80
N LYS A 310 -1.78 9.37 14.82
CA LYS A 310 -1.86 10.39 13.77
C LYS A 310 -0.55 11.16 13.61
N TYR A 311 0.20 11.35 14.69
CA TYR A 311 1.50 12.04 14.70
C TYR A 311 2.58 11.34 13.87
N SER A 312 2.46 10.03 13.64
CA SER A 312 3.41 9.24 12.85
C SER A 312 2.86 8.88 11.46
N GLY A 313 1.70 9.42 11.07
CA GLY A 313 1.01 9.02 9.84
C GLY A 313 0.27 7.68 9.95
N GLY A 314 -0.04 7.22 11.17
CA GLY A 314 -0.79 5.99 11.42
C GLY A 314 0.08 4.74 11.44
N ILE A 315 1.36 4.87 11.80
CA ILE A 315 2.28 3.74 11.99
C ILE A 315 2.67 3.60 13.45
N HIS A 316 2.92 2.36 13.86
CA HIS A 316 3.59 2.06 15.11
C HIS A 316 5.07 2.42 14.98
N THR A 317 5.57 3.28 15.87
CA THR A 317 6.89 3.93 15.77
C THR A 317 8.04 3.09 16.29
N GLY A 318 7.73 1.95 16.91
CA GLY A 318 8.70 1.04 17.49
C GLY A 318 8.26 -0.42 17.36
N ILE A 319 8.71 -1.23 18.30
CA ILE A 319 8.34 -2.63 18.42
C ILE A 319 7.89 -2.92 19.86
N ASP A 320 6.72 -3.55 19.99
CA ASP A 320 6.19 -3.98 21.27
C ASP A 320 6.57 -5.43 21.49
N MET A 321 7.15 -5.70 22.66
CA MET A 321 7.66 -7.01 22.99
C MET A 321 7.39 -7.40 24.44
N VAL A 322 7.18 -8.70 24.63
CA VAL A 322 7.06 -9.36 25.93
C VAL A 322 8.13 -10.42 26.04
N SER A 323 8.53 -10.76 27.26
CA SER A 323 9.44 -11.87 27.52
C SER A 323 9.12 -12.53 28.86
N ASN A 324 9.69 -13.71 29.08
CA ASN A 324 9.73 -14.37 30.39
C ASN A 324 10.81 -13.79 31.33
N GLN A 325 11.57 -12.79 30.88
CA GLN A 325 12.48 -12.00 31.72
C GLN A 325 12.14 -10.52 31.60
N ASP A 326 12.24 -9.81 32.72
CA ASP A 326 11.79 -8.42 32.79
C ASP A 326 12.92 -7.40 32.72
N VAL A 327 14.19 -7.80 32.77
CA VAL A 327 15.30 -6.82 32.76
C VAL A 327 15.46 -6.25 31.35
N VAL A 328 15.46 -4.92 31.27
CA VAL A 328 15.75 -4.15 30.05
C VAL A 328 17.22 -3.75 30.05
N TYR A 329 17.89 -3.96 28.93
CA TYR A 329 19.32 -3.72 28.74
C TYR A 329 19.58 -2.63 27.70
N ALA A 330 20.65 -1.87 27.90
CA ALA A 330 21.15 -0.93 26.90
C ALA A 330 21.63 -1.68 25.65
N VAL A 331 21.10 -1.32 24.48
CA VAL A 331 21.46 -1.98 23.21
C VAL A 331 22.81 -1.52 22.66
N ALA A 332 23.26 -0.34 23.09
CA ALA A 332 24.53 0.29 22.73
C ALA A 332 24.97 1.27 23.83
N ASP A 333 26.25 1.66 23.80
CA ASP A 333 26.83 2.67 24.69
C ASP A 333 26.14 4.04 24.51
N GLY A 334 26.00 4.81 25.59
CA GLY A 334 25.45 6.16 25.51
C GLY A 334 25.22 6.81 26.86
N THR A 335 24.42 7.87 26.87
CA THR A 335 23.97 8.54 28.10
C THR A 335 22.50 8.22 28.35
N LEU A 336 22.20 7.63 29.51
CA LEU A 336 20.86 7.29 29.96
C LEU A 336 20.14 8.51 30.56
N TYR A 337 18.87 8.65 30.20
CA TYR A 337 17.93 9.61 30.73
C TYR A 337 16.66 8.91 31.21
N SER A 338 16.03 9.46 32.23
CA SER A 338 14.75 8.99 32.76
C SER A 338 13.71 10.12 32.76
N TYR A 339 12.45 9.76 32.55
CA TYR A 339 11.34 10.70 32.66
C TYR A 339 10.08 9.98 33.09
N THR A 340 9.30 10.61 33.98
CA THR A 340 7.96 10.17 34.34
C THR A 340 7.00 11.31 34.06
N GLY A 341 5.95 11.03 33.28
CA GLY A 341 4.92 12.00 32.94
C GLY A 341 3.53 11.41 33.07
N LYS A 342 2.54 12.28 33.26
CA LYS A 342 1.13 11.88 33.27
C LYS A 342 0.66 11.58 31.85
N CYS A 343 0.18 10.37 31.65
CA CYS A 343 -0.50 9.92 30.45
C CYS A 343 -1.96 9.59 30.82
N GLY A 344 -2.81 10.62 30.69
CA GLY A 344 -4.14 10.59 31.28
C GLY A 344 -4.07 10.47 32.81
N PRO A 345 -4.79 9.53 33.43
CA PRO A 345 -4.75 9.33 34.89
C PRO A 345 -3.51 8.57 35.38
N ALA A 346 -2.76 7.91 34.49
CA ALA A 346 -1.64 7.04 34.85
C ALA A 346 -0.27 7.74 34.66
N ASP A 347 0.73 7.29 35.41
CA ASP A 347 2.12 7.70 35.20
C ASP A 347 2.77 6.78 34.15
N LEU A 348 3.33 7.40 33.11
CA LEU A 348 4.13 6.74 32.08
C LEU A 348 5.61 7.01 32.35
N ASN A 349 6.36 5.93 32.54
CA ASN A 349 7.80 5.97 32.76
C ASN A 349 8.50 5.66 31.44
N ILE A 350 9.46 6.51 31.10
CA ILE A 350 10.26 6.43 29.88
C ILE A 350 11.72 6.46 30.29
N LYS A 351 12.50 5.56 29.70
CA LYS A 351 13.96 5.72 29.65
C LYS A 351 14.37 5.90 28.20
N TYR A 352 15.39 6.71 27.96
CA TYR A 352 16.00 6.77 26.64
C TYR A 352 17.51 6.90 26.77
N ILE A 353 18.22 6.42 25.76
CA ILE A 353 19.67 6.53 25.66
C ILE A 353 19.99 7.42 24.45
N ASP A 354 20.76 8.47 24.70
CA ASP A 354 21.41 9.24 23.64
C ASP A 354 22.77 8.60 23.32
N HIS A 355 22.90 8.07 22.10
CA HIS A 355 24.10 7.42 21.59
C HIS A 355 25.04 8.41 20.87
N GLY A 356 24.67 9.69 20.79
CA GLY A 356 25.34 10.71 20.00
C GLY A 356 24.95 10.68 18.51
N SER A 357 25.41 11.68 17.76
CA SER A 357 25.18 11.81 16.31
C SER A 357 23.70 11.74 15.89
N GLY A 358 22.79 12.21 16.76
CA GLY A 358 21.35 12.19 16.51
C GLY A 358 20.67 10.82 16.70
N LEU A 359 21.40 9.78 17.10
CA LEU A 359 20.86 8.44 17.34
C LEU A 359 20.38 8.29 18.78
N LYS A 360 19.10 7.97 18.95
CA LYS A 360 18.50 7.72 20.27
C LYS A 360 17.74 6.40 20.28
N THR A 361 17.69 5.76 21.45
CA THR A 361 16.80 4.61 21.70
C THR A 361 15.88 4.93 22.85
N LEU A 362 14.59 4.63 22.70
CA LEU A 362 13.57 4.88 23.73
C LEU A 362 12.98 3.55 24.21
N TYR A 363 12.71 3.50 25.50
CA TYR A 363 12.22 2.35 26.25
C TYR A 363 11.02 2.81 27.07
N LEU A 364 9.83 2.50 26.56
CA LEU A 364 8.55 2.94 27.10
C LEU A 364 7.91 1.85 27.98
N HIS A 365 6.93 2.26 28.77
CA HIS A 365 6.16 1.42 29.69
C HIS A 365 6.98 0.75 30.80
N VAL A 366 8.24 1.14 31.00
CA VAL A 366 9.15 0.56 32.01
C VAL A 366 8.71 0.86 33.45
N GLN A 367 9.33 0.21 34.44
CA GLN A 367 9.19 0.51 35.87
C GLN A 367 10.31 1.43 36.38
#